data_AF-A0A9P8KTD0-F1
#
_entry.id   AF-A0A9P8KTD0-F1
#
_cell.length_a   1.000
_cell.length_b   1.000
_cell.length_c   1.000
_cell.angle_alpha   90.00
_cell.angle_beta   90.00
_cell.angle_gamma   90.00
#
_symmetry.space_group_name_H-M   'P 1'
#
loop_
_entity.id
_entity.type
_entity.pdbx_description
1 polymer ?
#
loop_
_entity_poly.entity_id
_entity_poly.type
_entity_poly.pdbx_seq_one_letter_code
_entity_poly.pdbx_strand_id
1 'polypeptide(L)'
;MMAPTPLKAGLLLLSQLHLTRAMILAPRQQVTCSFATAASSGDTCDSFASEWGLTEQTFESLNPGVSCPNLVAGQNYCVVGTVSSAPPPSSSSQSSTSSSSSALPAKTSSTLVTSTRVSTTSSSTTSDQPQQTGTAANCSKFYLVQPGDSCPAIESEFGISMSQFITWNPSVNTGCTNIIAGYYYCVGVPGASKVTTTTMSTKTTGNGISTPTPIQTGMITSCNKFYLVQSGDSCAVIATTYNVPLATFYSWNPAVGSSCATLDVGYYVCVDAIGYTPPKTTTTTTKKTSTTSSGNGITTPTPFETGMVNNCKKFYLVKSGDSCATIATSQKTTAANIEKWNPGVGSTCTTLWLGDYICVGV
;
A
#
# COMPACT_ATOMS: atom_id res chain seq x y z
N MET A 1 -19.02 -21.38 -80.34
CA MET A 1 -17.89 -22.27 -80.67
C MET A 1 -16.84 -21.44 -81.38
N MET A 2 -15.79 -21.02 -80.67
CA MET A 2 -14.56 -20.44 -81.24
C MET A 2 -13.56 -20.32 -80.10
N ALA A 3 -12.50 -21.10 -80.19
CA ALA A 3 -11.41 -21.16 -79.22
C ALA A 3 -10.48 -19.94 -79.38
N PRO A 4 -9.80 -19.51 -78.30
CA PRO A 4 -8.55 -18.80 -78.42
C PRO A 4 -7.34 -19.66 -77.99
N THR A 5 -6.26 -19.36 -78.70
CA THR A 5 -4.88 -19.84 -78.72
C THR A 5 -4.09 -19.67 -77.40
N PRO A 6 -2.94 -20.37 -77.23
CA PRO A 6 -2.15 -20.32 -76.01
C PRO A 6 -1.25 -19.08 -75.99
N LEU A 7 -1.28 -18.30 -74.90
CA LEU A 7 -0.31 -17.23 -74.67
C LEU A 7 0.92 -17.78 -73.93
N LYS A 8 2.06 -17.42 -74.51
CA LYS A 8 3.43 -17.79 -74.14
C LYS A 8 3.87 -17.06 -72.87
N ALA A 9 4.68 -17.76 -72.08
CA ALA A 9 5.26 -17.31 -70.82
C ALA A 9 5.98 -15.96 -70.92
N GLY A 10 5.66 -15.06 -69.98
CA GLY A 10 6.43 -13.88 -69.63
C GLY A 10 6.66 -13.89 -68.12
N LEU A 11 7.80 -14.42 -67.69
CA LEU A 11 8.22 -14.47 -66.30
C LEU A 11 8.66 -13.06 -65.86
N LEU A 12 7.75 -12.30 -65.25
CA LEU A 12 8.07 -11.06 -64.54
C LEU A 12 8.41 -11.39 -63.09
N LEU A 13 9.72 -11.44 -62.81
CA LEU A 13 10.28 -11.46 -61.46
C LEU A 13 9.97 -10.13 -60.76
N LEU A 14 8.89 -10.09 -60.00
CA LEU A 14 8.67 -9.10 -58.95
C LEU A 14 9.33 -9.64 -57.67
N SER A 15 10.53 -9.14 -57.35
CA SER A 15 11.16 -9.32 -56.04
C SER A 15 10.23 -8.74 -54.97
N GLN A 16 9.49 -9.61 -54.28
CA GLN A 16 8.76 -9.22 -53.08
C GLN A 16 9.78 -8.86 -51.99
N LEU A 17 9.83 -7.58 -51.65
CA LEU A 17 10.38 -7.08 -50.39
C LEU A 17 9.75 -7.88 -49.24
N HIS A 18 10.46 -8.88 -48.74
CA HIS A 18 10.18 -9.42 -47.42
C HIS A 18 10.72 -8.39 -46.44
N LEU A 19 9.81 -7.59 -45.88
CA LEU A 19 10.11 -6.78 -44.72
C LEU A 19 10.34 -7.73 -43.55
N THR A 20 11.58 -8.19 -43.37
CA THR A 20 12.01 -8.92 -42.18
C THR A 20 11.97 -7.93 -41.02
N ARG A 21 10.80 -7.81 -40.39
CA ARG A 21 10.70 -7.19 -39.08
C ARG A 21 11.50 -8.09 -38.13
N ALA A 22 12.68 -7.65 -37.75
CA ALA A 22 13.39 -8.22 -36.62
C ALA A 22 12.45 -8.08 -35.41
N MET A 23 11.79 -9.17 -35.02
CA MET A 23 11.21 -9.25 -33.69
C MET A 23 12.39 -9.21 -32.74
N ILE A 24 12.56 -8.08 -32.07
CA ILE A 24 13.32 -8.03 -30.82
C ILE A 24 12.61 -9.06 -29.93
N LEU A 25 13.21 -10.23 -29.75
CA LEU A 25 12.77 -11.20 -28.74
C LEU A 25 12.82 -10.46 -27.41
N ALA A 26 11.65 -10.09 -26.88
CA ALA A 26 11.55 -9.65 -25.50
C ALA A 26 12.24 -10.71 -24.62
N PRO A 27 13.02 -10.31 -23.61
CA PRO A 27 13.68 -11.28 -22.74
C PRO A 27 12.61 -12.23 -22.20
N ARG A 28 12.81 -13.55 -22.39
CA ARG A 28 11.91 -14.57 -21.85
C ARG A 28 11.87 -14.37 -20.33
N GLN A 29 10.76 -13.85 -19.81
CA GLN A 29 10.49 -13.83 -18.38
C GLN A 29 10.51 -15.28 -17.91
N GLN A 30 11.42 -15.60 -17.00
CA GLN A 30 11.46 -16.93 -16.41
C GLN A 30 10.48 -16.97 -15.26
N VAL A 31 9.40 -17.72 -15.46
CA VAL A 31 8.45 -18.02 -14.38
C VAL A 31 8.89 -19.31 -13.72
N THR A 32 9.18 -19.24 -12.42
CA THR A 32 9.30 -20.44 -11.58
C THR A 32 8.00 -20.59 -10.83
N CYS A 33 7.19 -21.57 -11.23
CA CYS A 33 5.96 -21.88 -10.53
C CYS A 33 6.25 -22.79 -9.34
N SER A 34 5.88 -22.32 -8.14
CA SER A 34 6.01 -23.08 -6.90
C SER A 34 4.73 -23.84 -6.56
N PHE A 35 3.56 -23.30 -6.93
CA PHE A 35 2.27 -24.00 -6.83
C PHE A 35 1.30 -23.56 -7.93
N ALA A 36 0.61 -24.55 -8.51
CA ALA A 36 -0.39 -24.35 -9.55
C ALA A 36 -1.64 -25.17 -9.22
N THR A 37 -2.81 -24.60 -9.51
CA THR A 37 -4.10 -25.25 -9.29
C THR A 37 -4.99 -25.13 -10.53
N ALA A 38 -5.94 -26.05 -10.69
CA ALA A 38 -6.82 -26.11 -11.84
C ALA A 38 -7.95 -25.08 -11.73
N ALA A 39 -8.24 -24.36 -12.82
CA ALA A 39 -9.42 -23.51 -12.90
C ALA A 39 -10.71 -24.33 -12.95
N SER A 40 -11.75 -23.87 -12.26
CA SER A 40 -13.10 -24.42 -12.32
C SER A 40 -13.85 -23.94 -13.56
N SER A 41 -14.95 -24.62 -13.89
CA SER A 41 -15.80 -24.21 -15.01
C SER A 41 -16.47 -22.86 -14.72
N GLY A 42 -16.17 -21.86 -15.54
CA GLY A 42 -16.73 -20.50 -15.40
C GLY A 42 -15.80 -19.51 -14.71
N ASP A 43 -14.62 -19.94 -14.26
CA ASP A 43 -13.63 -19.05 -13.68
C ASP A 43 -13.08 -18.05 -14.70
N THR A 44 -12.94 -16.81 -14.26
CA THR A 44 -12.22 -15.75 -14.99
C THR A 44 -10.82 -15.56 -14.39
N CYS A 45 -9.91 -14.93 -15.14
CA CYS A 45 -8.60 -14.57 -14.59
C CYS A 45 -8.72 -13.77 -13.28
N ASP A 46 -9.64 -12.79 -13.23
CA ASP A 46 -9.86 -11.96 -12.06
C ASP A 46 -10.40 -12.75 -10.87
N SER A 47 -11.48 -13.54 -11.06
CA SER A 47 -12.10 -14.31 -9.98
C SER A 47 -11.18 -15.40 -9.44
N PHE A 48 -10.43 -16.06 -10.32
CA PHE A 48 -9.48 -17.11 -9.96
C PHE A 48 -8.22 -16.54 -9.31
N ALA A 49 -7.65 -15.46 -9.84
CA ALA A 49 -6.49 -14.79 -9.25
C ALA A 49 -6.81 -14.23 -7.85
N SER A 50 -8.00 -13.64 -7.70
CA SER A 50 -8.46 -13.06 -6.45
C SER A 50 -8.58 -14.08 -5.32
N GLU A 51 -8.93 -15.33 -5.62
CA GLU A 51 -8.96 -16.43 -4.63
C GLU A 51 -7.59 -16.69 -4.00
N TRP A 52 -6.52 -16.40 -4.74
CA TRP A 52 -5.13 -16.54 -4.30
C TRP A 52 -4.50 -15.21 -3.88
N GLY A 53 -5.30 -14.13 -3.76
CA GLY A 53 -4.82 -12.80 -3.42
C GLY A 53 -3.90 -12.18 -4.49
N LEU A 54 -4.02 -12.62 -5.74
CA LEU A 54 -3.29 -12.09 -6.88
C LEU A 54 -4.13 -11.07 -7.64
N THR A 55 -3.48 -10.04 -8.19
CA THR A 55 -4.11 -9.21 -9.23
C THR A 55 -4.09 -9.94 -10.57
N GLU A 56 -5.03 -9.63 -11.47
CA GLU A 56 -5.04 -10.18 -12.84
C GLU A 56 -3.69 -9.99 -13.54
N GLN A 57 -3.07 -8.81 -13.40
CA GLN A 57 -1.76 -8.52 -14.00
C GLN A 57 -0.62 -9.40 -13.43
N THR A 58 -0.65 -9.68 -12.12
CA THR A 58 0.32 -10.59 -11.48
C THR A 58 0.09 -12.03 -11.95
N PHE A 59 -1.17 -12.43 -12.06
CA PHE A 59 -1.56 -13.75 -12.56
C PHE A 59 -1.13 -13.95 -14.02
N GLU A 60 -1.31 -12.96 -14.89
CA GLU A 60 -0.82 -12.98 -16.28
C GLU A 60 0.71 -13.08 -16.35
N SER A 61 1.41 -12.38 -15.45
CA SER A 61 2.88 -12.44 -15.36
C SER A 61 3.38 -13.83 -14.92
N LEU A 62 2.64 -14.51 -14.04
CA LEU A 62 2.91 -15.88 -13.62
C LEU A 62 2.47 -16.94 -14.64
N ASN A 63 1.60 -16.59 -15.59
CA ASN A 63 1.09 -17.52 -16.59
C ASN A 63 1.29 -16.99 -18.01
N PRO A 64 2.54 -16.88 -18.50
CA PRO A 64 2.81 -16.39 -19.85
C PRO A 64 2.03 -17.20 -20.90
N GLY A 65 1.16 -16.52 -21.64
CA GLY A 65 0.30 -17.13 -22.66
C GLY A 65 -1.12 -17.44 -22.21
N VAL A 66 -1.50 -17.12 -20.96
CA VAL A 66 -2.92 -17.09 -20.57
C VAL A 66 -3.66 -15.99 -21.34
N SER A 67 -4.92 -16.24 -21.68
CA SER A 67 -5.75 -15.34 -22.49
C SER A 67 -6.94 -14.84 -21.67
N CYS A 68 -6.73 -13.80 -20.88
CA CYS A 68 -7.78 -13.22 -20.05
C CYS A 68 -8.88 -12.52 -20.90
N PRO A 69 -10.15 -12.51 -20.43
CA PRO A 69 -10.60 -12.88 -19.09
C PRO A 69 -10.84 -14.39 -18.89
N ASN A 70 -10.75 -15.22 -19.94
CA ASN A 70 -11.24 -16.60 -19.89
C ASN A 70 -10.14 -17.58 -19.46
N LEU A 71 -10.46 -18.43 -18.48
CA LEU A 71 -9.64 -19.59 -18.14
C LEU A 71 -10.23 -20.86 -18.76
N VAL A 72 -9.35 -21.82 -19.03
CA VAL A 72 -9.74 -23.14 -19.52
C VAL A 72 -10.01 -24.01 -18.29
N ALA A 73 -11.25 -24.44 -18.14
CA ALA A 73 -11.65 -25.31 -17.04
C ALA A 73 -10.79 -26.59 -17.02
N GLY A 74 -10.27 -26.93 -15.84
CA GLY A 74 -9.39 -28.07 -15.62
C GLY A 74 -7.91 -27.82 -15.93
N GLN A 75 -7.53 -26.68 -16.52
CA GLN A 75 -6.12 -26.35 -16.73
C GLN A 75 -5.48 -25.79 -15.47
N ASN A 76 -4.27 -26.27 -15.15
CA ASN A 76 -3.48 -25.76 -14.04
C ASN A 76 -2.86 -24.41 -14.39
N TYR A 77 -3.16 -23.41 -13.57
CA TYR A 77 -2.54 -22.10 -13.62
C TYR A 77 -1.66 -21.89 -12.39
N CYS A 78 -0.50 -21.29 -12.60
CA CYS A 78 0.40 -20.91 -11.55
C CYS A 78 -0.21 -19.80 -10.69
N VAL A 79 -0.36 -20.06 -9.40
CA VAL A 79 -0.92 -19.10 -8.44
C VAL A 79 0.07 -18.75 -7.33
N VAL A 80 1.24 -19.42 -7.30
CA VAL A 80 2.34 -19.10 -6.40
C VAL A 80 3.66 -19.32 -7.15
N GLY A 81 4.51 -18.30 -7.25
CA GLY A 81 5.77 -18.42 -7.98
C GLY A 81 6.59 -17.13 -8.05
N THR A 82 7.68 -17.14 -8.82
CA THR A 82 8.51 -15.95 -9.03
C THR A 82 8.68 -15.66 -10.51
N VAL A 83 8.63 -14.38 -10.88
CA VAL A 83 8.96 -13.90 -12.22
C VAL A 83 10.34 -13.27 -12.20
N SER A 84 11.32 -13.90 -12.87
CA SER A 84 12.68 -13.36 -13.02
C SER A 84 12.87 -12.84 -14.43
N SER A 85 13.26 -11.58 -14.58
CA SER A 85 13.84 -11.07 -15.82
C SER A 85 15.26 -11.61 -15.91
N ALA A 86 15.51 -12.57 -16.81
CA ALA A 86 16.85 -13.09 -17.02
C ALA A 86 17.80 -11.95 -17.45
N PRO A 87 18.99 -11.80 -16.85
CA PRO A 87 20.02 -10.95 -17.43
C PRO A 87 20.42 -11.50 -18.81
N PRO A 88 20.77 -10.64 -19.79
CA PRO A 88 21.15 -11.08 -21.12
C PRO A 88 22.34 -12.05 -21.04
N PRO A 89 22.40 -13.10 -21.87
CA PRO A 89 23.52 -14.02 -21.88
C PRO A 89 24.80 -13.25 -22.25
N SER A 90 25.69 -13.09 -21.27
CA SER A 90 27.02 -12.55 -21.51
C SER A 90 27.74 -13.52 -22.44
N SER A 91 27.98 -13.06 -23.67
CA SER A 91 28.73 -13.79 -24.68
C SER A 91 30.16 -13.98 -24.19
N SER A 92 30.53 -15.23 -23.91
CA SER A 92 31.89 -15.63 -23.60
C SER A 92 32.77 -15.47 -24.85
N SER A 93 33.55 -14.40 -24.89
CA SER A 93 34.65 -14.26 -25.83
C SER A 93 35.83 -15.11 -25.35
N GLN A 94 36.19 -16.10 -26.17
CA GLN A 94 37.46 -16.81 -26.12
C GLN A 94 38.62 -15.84 -26.35
N SER A 95 39.76 -16.09 -25.71
CA SER A 95 41.17 -15.79 -26.08
C SER A 95 41.98 -15.58 -24.80
N SER A 96 43.22 -16.00 -24.60
CA SER A 96 44.14 -16.92 -25.28
C SER A 96 45.33 -17.10 -24.32
N THR A 97 45.93 -18.28 -24.35
CA THR A 97 47.21 -18.64 -23.72
C THR A 97 48.36 -17.77 -24.22
N SER A 98 49.24 -17.30 -23.32
CA SER A 98 50.63 -16.93 -23.62
C SER A 98 51.49 -16.92 -22.35
N SER A 99 52.73 -17.34 -22.53
CA SER A 99 53.68 -17.84 -21.52
C SER A 99 54.66 -16.78 -20.99
N SER A 100 55.14 -17.02 -19.76
CA SER A 100 56.47 -16.80 -19.14
C SER A 100 57.42 -15.69 -19.63
N SER A 101 57.92 -14.85 -18.70
CA SER A 101 59.37 -14.70 -18.36
C SER A 101 59.64 -13.65 -17.24
N SER A 102 60.77 -13.86 -16.56
CA SER A 102 61.28 -13.36 -15.27
C SER A 102 61.61 -11.87 -15.10
N ALA A 103 61.50 -11.36 -13.85
CA ALA A 103 62.57 -10.62 -13.12
C ALA A 103 62.15 -10.22 -11.67
N LEU A 104 63.07 -10.43 -10.70
CA LEU A 104 63.02 -10.02 -9.27
C LEU A 104 63.54 -8.56 -9.06
N PRO A 105 63.69 -8.03 -7.82
CA PRO A 105 62.69 -7.85 -6.76
C PRO A 105 62.69 -6.39 -6.23
N ALA A 106 61.53 -5.86 -5.82
CA ALA A 106 61.47 -4.61 -5.06
C ALA A 106 60.82 -4.84 -3.69
N LYS A 107 61.67 -4.73 -2.67
CA LYS A 107 61.44 -4.82 -1.24
C LYS A 107 60.54 -3.67 -0.77
N THR A 108 59.39 -3.95 -0.17
CA THR A 108 58.69 -3.01 0.74
C THR A 108 57.81 -3.79 1.73
N SER A 109 57.84 -3.32 2.98
CA SER A 109 57.33 -3.90 4.23
C SER A 109 55.96 -4.59 4.17
N SER A 110 55.92 -5.82 4.70
CA SER A 110 54.71 -6.53 5.07
C SER A 110 54.37 -6.20 6.53
N THR A 111 53.27 -5.48 6.73
CA THR A 111 52.62 -5.33 8.03
C THR A 111 51.55 -6.42 8.12
N LEU A 112 51.70 -7.31 9.11
CA LEU A 112 50.72 -8.33 9.47
C LEU A 112 49.40 -7.66 9.87
N VAL A 113 48.38 -7.76 9.02
CA VAL A 113 46.98 -7.56 9.41
C VAL A 113 46.29 -8.91 9.47
N THR A 114 46.02 -9.32 10.71
CA THR A 114 45.17 -10.46 11.07
C THR A 114 43.77 -10.20 10.52
N SER A 115 43.47 -10.76 9.35
CA SER A 115 42.11 -10.81 8.81
C SER A 115 41.38 -11.98 9.46
N THR A 116 40.64 -11.69 10.52
CA THR A 116 39.71 -12.63 11.15
C THR A 116 38.61 -12.93 10.15
N ARG A 117 38.73 -14.06 9.46
CA ARG A 117 37.68 -14.65 8.63
C ARG A 117 36.52 -15.03 9.55
N VAL A 118 35.56 -14.14 9.71
CA VAL A 118 34.25 -14.48 10.27
C VAL A 118 33.57 -15.39 9.26
N SER A 119 33.54 -16.68 9.58
CA SER A 119 32.73 -17.67 8.90
C SER A 119 31.26 -17.34 9.17
N THR A 120 30.65 -16.54 8.28
CA THR A 120 29.19 -16.44 8.20
C THR A 120 28.65 -17.73 7.61
N THR A 121 28.42 -18.70 8.49
CA THR A 121 27.53 -19.82 8.23
C THR A 121 26.10 -19.31 8.39
N SER A 122 25.56 -18.71 7.34
CA SER A 122 24.11 -18.48 7.22
C SER A 122 23.54 -19.62 6.38
N SER A 123 23.13 -20.67 7.06
CA SER A 123 22.35 -21.76 6.48
C SER A 123 20.93 -21.23 6.23
N SER A 124 20.64 -20.73 5.03
CA SER A 124 19.25 -20.57 4.59
C SER A 124 18.72 -21.96 4.23
N THR A 125 18.07 -22.59 5.20
CA THR A 125 17.22 -23.76 4.95
C THR A 125 16.12 -23.35 3.96
N THR A 126 16.05 -24.05 2.84
CA THR A 126 15.15 -23.84 1.69
C THR A 126 13.65 -24.08 1.99
N SER A 127 13.22 -23.98 3.24
CA SER A 127 11.85 -24.34 3.66
C SER A 127 10.84 -23.22 3.48
N ASP A 128 11.27 -21.96 3.63
CA ASP A 128 10.37 -20.80 3.70
C ASP A 128 10.30 -20.06 2.36
N GLN A 129 10.00 -20.76 1.25
CA GLN A 129 9.79 -20.17 -0.07
C GLN A 129 8.41 -20.54 -0.66
N PRO A 130 7.83 -19.68 -1.52
CA PRO A 130 8.40 -18.41 -2.00
C PRO A 130 8.18 -17.25 -1.02
N GLN A 131 9.07 -16.27 -1.10
CA GLN A 131 8.97 -14.99 -0.41
C GLN A 131 8.79 -13.89 -1.45
N GLN A 132 8.20 -12.76 -1.06
CA GLN A 132 8.22 -11.58 -1.91
C GLN A 132 9.60 -10.90 -1.90
N THR A 133 9.90 -10.18 -2.98
CA THR A 133 11.16 -9.45 -3.12
C THR A 133 11.35 -8.45 -1.97
N GLY A 134 12.56 -8.41 -1.42
CA GLY A 134 12.92 -7.45 -0.37
C GLY A 134 12.63 -7.91 1.06
N THR A 135 12.08 -9.11 1.25
CA THR A 135 11.93 -9.73 2.58
C THR A 135 13.26 -9.68 3.35
N ALA A 136 13.20 -9.32 4.64
CA ALA A 136 14.38 -9.02 5.45
C ALA A 136 15.40 -10.18 5.44
N ALA A 137 16.65 -9.86 5.07
CA ALA A 137 17.72 -10.86 4.97
C ALA A 137 18.09 -11.50 6.32
N ASN A 138 17.83 -10.79 7.43
CA ASN A 138 18.03 -11.28 8.79
C ASN A 138 16.75 -11.87 9.40
N CYS A 139 15.76 -12.23 8.58
CA CYS A 139 14.56 -12.87 9.09
C CYS A 139 14.89 -14.21 9.78
N SER A 140 14.38 -14.37 10.99
CA SER A 140 14.56 -15.56 11.82
C SER A 140 13.28 -16.36 11.99
N LYS A 141 12.13 -15.80 11.60
CA LYS A 141 10.82 -16.48 11.67
C LYS A 141 9.95 -16.04 10.50
N PHE A 142 9.47 -17.01 9.74
CA PHE A 142 8.55 -16.79 8.63
C PHE A 142 7.15 -17.29 8.97
N TYR A 143 6.15 -16.69 8.33
CA TYR A 143 4.76 -17.12 8.36
C TYR A 143 4.24 -17.28 6.94
N LEU A 144 3.62 -18.43 6.65
CA LEU A 144 2.96 -18.71 5.37
C LEU A 144 1.54 -18.17 5.41
N VAL A 145 1.29 -17.10 4.67
CA VAL A 145 -0.03 -16.46 4.60
C VAL A 145 -1.05 -17.44 4.00
N GLN A 146 -2.15 -17.66 4.72
CA GLN A 146 -3.27 -18.48 4.29
C GLN A 146 -4.34 -17.62 3.58
N PRO A 147 -5.21 -18.21 2.74
CA PRO A 147 -6.36 -17.51 2.21
C PRO A 147 -7.23 -16.93 3.34
N GLY A 148 -7.51 -15.62 3.28
CA GLY A 148 -8.30 -14.90 4.29
C GLY A 148 -7.51 -14.29 5.45
N ASP A 149 -6.19 -14.49 5.51
CA ASP A 149 -5.34 -13.79 6.47
C ASP A 149 -5.30 -12.28 6.23
N SER A 150 -5.00 -11.54 7.29
CA SER A 150 -4.80 -10.08 7.26
C SER A 150 -3.59 -9.72 8.12
N CYS A 151 -2.88 -8.62 7.81
CA CYS A 151 -1.75 -8.20 8.66
C CYS A 151 -2.15 -8.03 10.12
N PRO A 152 -3.31 -7.44 10.47
CA PRO A 152 -3.66 -7.31 11.89
C PRO A 152 -3.80 -8.65 12.62
N ALA A 153 -4.24 -9.72 11.94
CA ALA A 153 -4.28 -11.07 12.51
C ALA A 153 -2.87 -11.64 12.71
N ILE A 154 -2.01 -11.51 11.70
CA ILE A 154 -0.60 -11.95 11.73
C ILE A 154 0.17 -11.18 12.81
N GLU A 155 0.03 -9.86 12.85
CA GLU A 155 0.64 -8.97 13.84
C GLU A 155 0.27 -9.37 15.26
N SER A 156 -1.02 -9.64 15.49
CA SER A 156 -1.53 -10.12 16.77
C SER A 156 -0.96 -11.50 17.15
N GLU A 157 -0.88 -12.43 16.19
CA GLU A 157 -0.33 -13.77 16.44
C GLU A 157 1.15 -13.75 16.81
N PHE A 158 1.95 -12.92 16.13
CA PHE A 158 3.39 -12.87 16.33
C PHE A 158 3.83 -11.83 17.38
N GLY A 159 2.95 -10.91 17.75
CA GLY A 159 3.21 -9.81 18.68
C GLY A 159 4.14 -8.76 18.07
N ILE A 160 3.83 -8.33 16.86
CA ILE A 160 4.62 -7.39 16.05
C ILE A 160 3.73 -6.24 15.58
N SER A 161 4.27 -5.05 15.35
CA SER A 161 3.49 -3.94 14.78
C SER A 161 3.45 -3.98 13.26
N MET A 162 2.45 -3.34 12.65
CA MET A 162 2.40 -3.07 11.22
C MET A 162 3.69 -2.43 10.69
N SER A 163 4.27 -1.50 11.45
CA SER A 163 5.57 -0.89 11.11
C SER A 163 6.69 -1.93 11.08
N GLN A 164 6.77 -2.84 12.06
CA GLN A 164 7.75 -3.93 12.04
C GLN A 164 7.49 -4.88 10.87
N PHE A 165 6.23 -5.25 10.62
CA PHE A 165 5.85 -6.16 9.55
C PHE A 165 6.20 -5.61 8.17
N ILE A 166 5.91 -4.35 7.87
CA ILE A 166 6.31 -3.70 6.60
C ILE A 166 7.82 -3.50 6.52
N THR A 167 8.48 -3.15 7.63
CA THR A 167 9.95 -3.00 7.65
C THR A 167 10.65 -4.30 7.29
N TRP A 168 10.10 -5.44 7.73
CA TRP A 168 10.67 -6.75 7.39
C TRP A 168 10.16 -7.31 6.07
N ASN A 169 9.07 -6.76 5.52
CA ASN A 169 8.48 -7.16 4.25
C ASN A 169 8.13 -5.93 3.40
N PRO A 170 9.13 -5.26 2.79
CA PRO A 170 8.93 -3.99 2.08
C PRO A 170 8.01 -4.06 0.86
N SER A 171 7.69 -5.26 0.38
CA SER A 171 6.68 -5.45 -0.66
C SER A 171 5.26 -5.21 -0.15
N VAL A 172 5.02 -5.27 1.17
CA VAL A 172 3.71 -5.02 1.80
C VAL A 172 3.47 -3.52 1.86
N ASN A 173 2.30 -3.07 1.40
CA ASN A 173 1.91 -1.67 1.47
C ASN A 173 1.38 -1.29 2.86
N THR A 174 1.29 0.01 3.12
CA THR A 174 0.80 0.55 4.39
C THR A 174 -0.65 0.19 4.72
N GLY A 175 -1.45 -0.19 3.73
CA GLY A 175 -2.82 -0.65 3.92
C GLY A 175 -2.96 -2.16 4.14
N CYS A 176 -1.86 -2.93 4.12
CA CYS A 176 -1.87 -4.39 4.09
C CYS A 176 -2.85 -5.00 3.06
N THR A 177 -3.04 -4.36 1.91
CA THR A 177 -4.01 -4.86 0.92
C THR A 177 -3.38 -5.82 -0.09
N ASN A 178 -2.09 -6.11 0.03
CA ASN A 178 -1.29 -6.81 -0.97
C ASN A 178 -0.43 -7.94 -0.40
N ILE A 179 -0.80 -8.49 0.77
CA ILE A 179 -0.29 -9.78 1.18
C ILE A 179 -0.94 -10.87 0.31
N ILE A 180 -0.13 -11.87 -0.04
CA ILE A 180 -0.48 -12.89 -1.03
C ILE A 180 -0.51 -14.24 -0.31
N ALA A 181 -1.64 -14.95 -0.42
CA ALA A 181 -1.75 -16.30 0.13
C ALA A 181 -0.73 -17.24 -0.54
N GLY A 182 -0.16 -18.15 0.23
CA GLY A 182 0.88 -19.07 -0.24
C GLY A 182 2.30 -18.48 -0.28
N TYR A 183 2.51 -17.23 0.14
CA TYR A 183 3.85 -16.64 0.32
C TYR A 183 4.25 -16.59 1.78
N TYR A 184 5.56 -16.76 2.02
CA TYR A 184 6.18 -16.56 3.32
C TYR A 184 6.53 -15.09 3.54
N TYR A 185 6.11 -14.55 4.67
CA TYR A 185 6.46 -13.22 5.15
C TYR A 185 7.26 -13.32 6.44
N CYS A 186 8.22 -12.42 6.61
CA CYS A 186 9.00 -12.31 7.81
C CYS A 186 8.14 -11.78 8.97
N VAL A 187 8.05 -12.54 10.05
CA VAL A 187 7.31 -12.18 11.27
C VAL A 187 8.22 -12.11 12.50
N GLY A 188 9.54 -12.17 12.31
CA GLY A 188 10.49 -11.96 13.39
C GLY A 188 11.94 -11.92 12.93
N VAL A 189 12.66 -10.90 13.37
CA VAL A 189 14.12 -10.81 13.26
C VAL A 189 14.76 -10.94 14.66
N PRO A 190 16.02 -11.41 14.77
CA PRO A 190 16.72 -11.47 16.05
C PRO A 190 16.80 -10.09 16.72
N GLY A 191 16.45 -10.01 18.00
CA GLY A 191 16.49 -8.75 18.77
C GLY A 191 15.28 -7.83 18.58
N ALA A 192 14.28 -8.21 17.77
CA ALA A 192 13.02 -7.47 17.70
C ALA A 192 12.33 -7.47 19.07
N SER A 193 12.03 -6.28 19.58
CA SER A 193 11.14 -6.16 20.73
C SER A 193 9.75 -6.59 20.30
N LYS A 194 9.19 -7.61 20.95
CA LYS A 194 7.77 -7.92 20.79
C LYS A 194 6.99 -6.69 21.21
N VAL A 195 6.08 -6.26 20.36
CA VAL A 195 5.07 -5.30 20.78
C VAL A 195 4.28 -6.04 21.84
N THR A 196 4.40 -5.58 23.08
CA THR A 196 3.43 -5.97 24.10
C THR A 196 2.15 -5.27 23.68
N THR A 197 1.44 -5.85 22.73
CA THR A 197 0.01 -5.60 22.61
C THR A 197 -0.49 -5.98 23.98
N THR A 198 -0.72 -4.98 24.82
CA THR A 198 -1.56 -5.17 25.99
C THR A 198 -2.87 -5.60 25.40
N THR A 199 -3.03 -6.92 25.19
CA THR A 199 -4.32 -7.56 25.13
C THR A 199 -4.92 -7.18 26.46
N MET A 200 -5.59 -6.03 26.49
CA MET A 200 -6.51 -5.72 27.54
C MET A 200 -7.62 -6.75 27.36
N SER A 201 -7.37 -7.96 27.85
CA SER A 201 -8.41 -8.77 28.44
C SER A 201 -8.83 -8.00 29.69
N THR A 202 -9.53 -6.88 29.48
CA THR A 202 -10.30 -6.25 30.55
C THR A 202 -11.44 -7.21 30.82
N LYS A 203 -11.18 -8.08 31.79
CA LYS A 203 -12.20 -8.67 32.64
C LYS A 203 -13.26 -7.59 32.90
N THR A 204 -14.46 -7.90 32.43
CA THR A 204 -15.73 -7.22 32.63
C THR A 204 -15.73 -6.19 33.76
N THR A 205 -15.66 -4.91 33.40
CA THR A 205 -16.20 -3.85 34.25
C THR A 205 -17.24 -3.09 33.44
N GLY A 206 -18.50 -3.55 33.52
CA GLY A 206 -19.70 -2.85 33.05
C GLY A 206 -20.10 -3.13 31.59
N ASN A 207 -21.31 -3.65 31.39
CA ASN A 207 -22.12 -3.74 30.15
C ASN A 207 -22.05 -4.99 29.25
N GLY A 208 -21.15 -5.95 29.47
CA GLY A 208 -21.25 -7.28 28.83
C GLY A 208 -20.96 -7.36 27.32
N ILE A 209 -20.31 -6.34 26.74
CA ILE A 209 -19.88 -6.35 25.34
C ILE A 209 -18.44 -6.89 25.22
N SER A 210 -18.23 -7.84 24.31
CA SER A 210 -16.89 -8.32 23.96
C SER A 210 -16.21 -7.31 23.04
N THR A 211 -15.04 -6.82 23.45
CA THR A 211 -14.21 -5.97 22.58
C THR A 211 -13.69 -6.82 21.43
N PRO A 212 -13.94 -6.43 20.16
CA PRO A 212 -13.42 -7.16 19.01
C PRO A 212 -11.90 -7.00 18.92
N THR A 213 -11.22 -7.94 18.28
CA THR A 213 -9.78 -7.89 18.03
C THR A 213 -9.51 -7.87 16.53
N PRO A 214 -8.48 -7.14 16.06
CA PRO A 214 -7.53 -6.34 16.85
C PRO A 214 -7.97 -4.87 17.02
N ILE A 215 -7.51 -4.22 18.08
CA ILE A 215 -7.79 -2.79 18.36
C ILE A 215 -6.51 -1.98 18.26
N GLN A 216 -6.60 -0.70 17.90
CA GLN A 216 -5.44 0.17 18.00
C GLN A 216 -5.07 0.42 19.47
N THR A 217 -3.77 0.58 19.72
CA THR A 217 -3.24 0.71 21.09
C THR A 217 -3.85 1.92 21.81
N GLY A 218 -4.21 1.76 23.08
CA GLY A 218 -4.70 2.86 23.91
C GLY A 218 -6.15 3.29 23.63
N MET A 219 -6.88 2.57 22.78
CA MET A 219 -8.33 2.74 22.65
C MET A 219 -9.01 2.63 24.03
N ILE A 220 -9.95 3.54 24.32
CA ILE A 220 -10.57 3.61 25.64
C ILE A 220 -11.26 2.31 26.05
N THR A 221 -11.16 1.97 27.33
CA THR A 221 -11.75 0.74 27.88
C THR A 221 -13.26 0.82 28.07
N SER A 222 -13.82 2.04 28.12
CA SER A 222 -15.26 2.27 28.21
C SER A 222 -15.95 2.28 26.84
N CYS A 223 -15.32 1.73 25.80
CA CYS A 223 -15.91 1.69 24.48
C CYS A 223 -17.12 0.76 24.42
N ASN A 224 -18.23 1.27 23.86
CA ASN A 224 -19.51 0.59 23.73
C ASN A 224 -19.80 0.17 22.28
N LYS A 225 -19.21 0.85 21.29
CA LYS A 225 -19.37 0.51 19.86
C LYS A 225 -18.05 0.69 19.13
N PHE A 226 -17.75 -0.27 18.26
CA PHE A 226 -16.50 -0.35 17.53
C PHE A 226 -16.75 -0.23 16.03
N TYR A 227 -15.77 0.32 15.32
CA TYR A 227 -15.73 0.39 13.87
C TYR A 227 -14.44 -0.21 13.33
N LEU A 228 -14.54 -1.12 12.37
CA LEU A 228 -13.39 -1.71 11.69
C LEU A 228 -12.95 -0.77 10.59
N VAL A 229 -11.75 -0.22 10.71
CA VAL A 229 -11.19 0.71 9.71
C VAL A 229 -11.01 -0.02 8.37
N GLN A 230 -11.52 0.59 7.31
CA GLN A 230 -11.44 0.15 5.93
C GLN A 230 -10.44 1.01 5.14
N SER A 231 -10.00 0.50 3.99
CA SER A 231 -9.16 1.27 3.08
C SER A 231 -9.89 2.52 2.58
N GLY A 232 -9.23 3.68 2.66
CA GLY A 232 -9.79 4.97 2.27
C GLY A 232 -10.53 5.73 3.37
N ASP A 233 -10.62 5.16 4.58
CA ASP A 233 -11.21 5.85 5.72
C ASP A 233 -10.38 7.04 6.21
N SER A 234 -11.08 7.97 6.87
CA SER A 234 -10.46 9.02 7.67
C SER A 234 -11.21 9.18 8.99
N CYS A 235 -10.51 9.67 10.01
CA CYS A 235 -11.08 9.89 11.34
C CYS A 235 -12.26 10.87 11.28
N ALA A 236 -12.20 11.88 10.42
CA ALA A 236 -13.28 12.83 10.22
C ALA A 236 -14.55 12.16 9.65
N VAL A 237 -14.41 11.30 8.64
CA VAL A 237 -15.53 10.56 8.05
C VAL A 237 -16.14 9.57 9.05
N ILE A 238 -15.29 8.83 9.77
CA ILE A 238 -15.76 7.89 10.80
C ILE A 238 -16.49 8.65 11.92
N ALA A 239 -15.85 9.67 12.50
CA ALA A 239 -16.42 10.45 13.59
C ALA A 239 -17.77 11.09 13.20
N THR A 240 -17.86 11.64 11.99
CA THR A 240 -19.11 12.22 11.47
C THR A 240 -20.19 11.16 11.29
N THR A 241 -19.86 10.00 10.71
CA THR A 241 -20.79 8.87 10.53
C THR A 241 -21.44 8.45 11.85
N TYR A 242 -20.68 8.51 12.95
CA TYR A 242 -21.16 8.13 14.28
C TYR A 242 -21.63 9.30 15.15
N ASN A 243 -21.73 10.52 14.59
CA ASN A 243 -22.10 11.74 15.32
C ASN A 243 -21.21 11.99 16.56
N VAL A 244 -19.92 11.70 16.42
CA VAL A 244 -18.89 11.94 17.44
C VAL A 244 -18.09 13.17 17.00
N PRO A 245 -17.95 14.22 17.84
CA PRO A 245 -17.01 15.29 17.55
C PRO A 245 -15.60 14.73 17.35
N LEU A 246 -14.87 15.22 16.35
CA LEU A 246 -13.55 14.67 16.00
C LEU A 246 -12.57 14.67 17.18
N ALA A 247 -12.59 15.72 18.00
CA ALA A 247 -11.79 15.78 19.24
C ALA A 247 -12.15 14.66 20.23
N THR A 248 -13.44 14.31 20.35
CA THR A 248 -13.91 13.20 21.16
C THR A 248 -13.42 11.87 20.58
N PHE A 249 -13.51 11.68 19.25
CA PHE A 249 -13.00 10.50 18.58
C PHE A 249 -11.50 10.29 18.82
N TYR A 250 -10.68 11.35 18.75
CA TYR A 250 -9.25 11.27 19.08
C TYR A 250 -8.98 10.94 20.54
N SER A 251 -9.77 11.48 21.47
CA SER A 251 -9.65 11.15 22.89
C SER A 251 -9.95 9.68 23.18
N TRP A 252 -10.80 9.05 22.37
CA TRP A 252 -11.16 7.64 22.49
C TRP A 252 -10.17 6.71 21.81
N ASN A 253 -9.44 7.21 20.82
CA ASN A 253 -8.55 6.45 19.94
C ASN A 253 -7.18 7.13 19.81
N PRO A 254 -6.39 7.26 20.89
CA PRO A 254 -5.18 8.07 20.89
C PRO A 254 -4.12 7.59 19.88
N ALA A 255 -4.07 6.30 19.55
CA ALA A 255 -3.14 5.76 18.56
C ALA A 255 -3.37 6.27 17.14
N VAL A 256 -4.53 6.81 16.77
CA VAL A 256 -4.76 7.38 15.43
C VAL A 256 -4.03 8.72 15.24
N GLY A 257 -3.57 9.33 16.34
CA GLY A 257 -2.92 10.63 16.35
C GLY A 257 -3.89 11.80 16.07
N SER A 258 -3.47 13.01 16.42
CA SER A 258 -4.28 14.23 16.21
C SER A 258 -4.47 14.60 14.74
N SER A 259 -3.64 14.04 13.84
CA SER A 259 -3.73 14.21 12.39
C SER A 259 -4.38 13.03 11.68
N CYS A 260 -4.85 12.00 12.42
CA CYS A 260 -5.33 10.74 11.84
C CYS A 260 -4.29 9.95 11.01
N ALA A 261 -3.00 10.32 11.07
CA ALA A 261 -1.96 9.75 10.21
C ALA A 261 -1.68 8.26 10.49
N THR A 262 -2.11 7.77 11.64
CA THR A 262 -1.88 6.39 12.11
C THR A 262 -3.19 5.63 12.27
N LEU A 263 -4.21 5.98 11.48
CA LEU A 263 -5.44 5.21 11.37
C LEU A 263 -5.18 3.91 10.59
N ASP A 264 -4.84 2.84 11.31
CA ASP A 264 -4.52 1.54 10.72
C ASP A 264 -5.75 0.81 10.18
N VAL A 265 -5.71 0.43 8.90
CA VAL A 265 -6.73 -0.39 8.22
C VAL A 265 -6.77 -1.78 8.85
N GLY A 266 -7.98 -2.33 9.02
CA GLY A 266 -8.21 -3.65 9.61
C GLY A 266 -8.12 -3.67 11.14
N TYR A 267 -7.96 -2.50 11.78
CA TYR A 267 -8.05 -2.36 13.23
C TYR A 267 -9.39 -1.76 13.66
N TYR A 268 -9.87 -2.15 14.83
CA TYR A 268 -11.05 -1.56 15.45
C TYR A 268 -10.71 -0.27 16.19
N VAL A 269 -11.54 0.75 15.99
CA VAL A 269 -11.56 2.03 16.71
C VAL A 269 -12.90 2.20 17.43
N CYS A 270 -12.88 2.95 18.52
CA CYS A 270 -14.03 3.28 19.32
C CYS A 270 -14.85 4.42 18.71
N VAL A 271 -16.15 4.19 18.55
CA VAL A 271 -17.10 5.15 17.97
C VAL A 271 -18.30 5.45 18.87
N ASP A 272 -18.36 4.84 20.05
CA ASP A 272 -19.30 5.16 21.12
C ASP A 272 -18.72 4.70 22.45
N ALA A 273 -18.95 5.46 23.52
CA ALA A 273 -18.46 5.14 24.86
C ALA A 273 -19.63 5.04 25.85
N ILE A 274 -19.49 4.19 26.87
CA ILE A 274 -20.52 4.01 27.89
C ILE A 274 -20.84 5.35 28.58
N GLY A 275 -22.11 5.75 28.57
CA GLY A 275 -22.55 7.02 29.16
C GLY A 275 -22.28 8.26 28.30
N TYR A 276 -21.68 8.09 27.11
CA TYR A 276 -21.61 9.17 26.13
C TYR A 276 -22.99 9.37 25.52
N THR A 277 -23.56 10.55 25.75
CA THR A 277 -24.68 11.05 24.95
C THR A 277 -24.09 11.99 23.92
N PRO A 278 -24.28 11.74 22.61
CA PRO A 278 -23.92 12.70 21.59
C PRO A 278 -24.50 14.07 21.97
N PRO A 279 -23.76 15.18 21.78
CA PRO A 279 -24.33 16.50 21.92
C PRO A 279 -25.60 16.52 21.07
N LYS A 280 -26.76 16.67 21.72
CA LYS A 280 -28.03 16.77 21.00
C LYS A 280 -27.83 17.88 19.99
N THR A 281 -27.97 17.59 18.70
CA THR A 281 -28.07 18.59 17.62
C THR A 281 -29.28 19.43 17.93
N THR A 282 -29.09 20.36 18.84
CA THR A 282 -30.09 21.30 19.24
C THR A 282 -29.88 22.38 18.21
N THR A 283 -30.79 22.44 17.25
CA THR A 283 -31.10 23.66 16.49
C THR A 283 -31.49 24.72 17.52
N THR A 284 -30.51 25.15 18.31
CA THR A 284 -30.68 26.16 19.32
C THR A 284 -30.43 27.43 18.57
N THR A 285 -31.50 28.14 18.33
CA THR A 285 -31.51 29.59 18.26
C THR A 285 -30.96 30.11 19.60
N THR A 286 -29.67 29.90 19.89
CA THR A 286 -29.01 30.45 21.06
C THR A 286 -28.63 31.87 20.71
N LYS A 287 -29.35 32.80 21.34
CA LYS A 287 -28.99 34.20 21.45
C LYS A 287 -27.52 34.33 21.84
N LYS A 288 -26.71 34.59 20.80
CA LYS A 288 -25.48 35.40 20.76
C LYS A 288 -25.03 35.88 22.15
N THR A 289 -24.15 35.10 22.80
CA THR A 289 -23.16 35.72 23.67
C THR A 289 -22.16 36.40 22.75
N SER A 290 -22.34 37.70 22.67
CA SER A 290 -21.49 38.65 21.96
C SER A 290 -20.06 38.60 22.49
N THR A 291 -19.14 38.12 21.66
CA THR A 291 -17.79 38.69 21.58
C THR A 291 -17.60 39.24 20.17
N THR A 292 -17.87 40.55 20.08
CA THR A 292 -17.36 41.53 19.12
C THR A 292 -17.38 41.19 17.63
N SER A 293 -18.37 41.78 16.95
CA SER A 293 -18.37 42.06 15.51
C SER A 293 -17.05 42.67 15.04
N SER A 294 -16.37 41.96 14.15
CA SER A 294 -15.79 42.51 12.92
C SER A 294 -15.84 41.38 11.88
N GLY A 295 -16.95 41.31 11.16
CA GLY A 295 -17.22 40.25 10.19
C GLY A 295 -18.23 40.74 9.14
N ASN A 296 -18.00 40.37 7.89
CA ASN A 296 -18.70 40.78 6.67
C ASN A 296 -20.16 40.30 6.53
N GLY A 297 -20.81 39.85 7.61
CA GLY A 297 -22.20 39.37 7.60
C GLY A 297 -22.42 37.96 7.04
N ILE A 298 -21.36 37.21 6.75
CA ILE A 298 -21.44 35.83 6.26
C ILE A 298 -21.26 34.84 7.42
N THR A 299 -22.13 33.84 7.51
CA THR A 299 -22.00 32.75 8.49
C THR A 299 -20.94 31.77 8.00
N THR A 300 -19.87 31.62 8.78
CA THR A 300 -18.82 30.63 8.53
C THR A 300 -19.35 29.20 8.73
N PRO A 301 -19.26 28.31 7.73
CA PRO A 301 -19.61 26.89 7.87
C PRO A 301 -18.68 26.17 8.86
N THR A 302 -19.18 25.12 9.53
CA THR A 302 -18.41 24.29 10.47
C THR A 302 -18.34 22.83 10.00
N PRO A 303 -17.24 22.09 10.27
CA PRO A 303 -16.00 22.55 10.91
C PRO A 303 -15.15 23.40 9.95
N PHE A 304 -14.33 24.30 10.47
CA PHE A 304 -13.44 25.12 9.65
C PHE A 304 -12.04 25.14 10.26
N GLU A 305 -11.04 25.27 9.40
CA GLU A 305 -9.66 25.24 9.85
C GLU A 305 -9.32 26.47 10.71
N THR A 306 -8.55 26.22 11.77
CA THR A 306 -8.11 27.28 12.68
C THR A 306 -7.18 28.24 11.95
N GLY A 307 -7.39 29.55 12.15
CA GLY A 307 -6.59 30.59 11.52
C GLY A 307 -7.16 31.14 10.20
N MET A 308 -8.31 30.66 9.74
CA MET A 308 -9.04 31.24 8.62
C MET A 308 -9.43 32.71 8.89
N VAL A 309 -9.29 33.58 7.88
CA VAL A 309 -9.61 35.01 7.99
C VAL A 309 -11.10 35.26 8.27
N ASN A 310 -11.36 36.33 9.04
CA ASN A 310 -12.71 36.69 9.51
C ASN A 310 -13.59 37.39 8.45
N ASN A 311 -13.03 37.77 7.30
CA ASN A 311 -13.72 38.43 6.19
C ASN A 311 -13.95 37.51 5.00
N CYS A 312 -13.96 36.19 5.23
CA CYS A 312 -14.23 35.22 4.18
C CYS A 312 -15.66 35.32 3.64
N LYS A 313 -15.81 35.36 2.31
CA LYS A 313 -17.09 35.39 1.58
C LYS A 313 -17.40 34.07 0.88
N LYS A 314 -16.39 33.23 0.62
CA LYS A 314 -16.55 31.95 -0.09
C LYS A 314 -15.72 30.86 0.58
N PHE A 315 -16.36 29.73 0.87
CA PHE A 315 -15.75 28.61 1.58
C PHE A 315 -15.61 27.39 0.68
N TYR A 316 -14.61 26.55 0.95
CA TYR A 316 -14.38 25.29 0.26
C TYR A 316 -14.15 24.19 1.29
N LEU A 317 -14.85 23.07 1.14
CA LEU A 317 -14.68 21.88 1.96
C LEU A 317 -13.53 21.03 1.39
N VAL A 318 -12.47 20.86 2.15
CA VAL A 318 -11.26 20.13 1.74
C VAL A 318 -11.60 18.66 1.48
N LYS A 319 -11.17 18.13 0.33
CA LYS A 319 -11.35 16.73 -0.09
C LYS A 319 -10.01 16.01 -0.15
N SER A 320 -10.07 14.67 -0.23
CA SER A 320 -8.89 13.84 -0.42
C SER A 320 -8.17 14.18 -1.73
N GLY A 321 -6.84 14.28 -1.66
CA GLY A 321 -5.99 14.65 -2.79
C GLY A 321 -5.97 16.14 -3.13
N ASP A 322 -6.65 16.99 -2.34
CA ASP A 322 -6.58 18.43 -2.54
C ASP A 322 -5.21 19.01 -2.13
N SER A 323 -4.82 20.05 -2.88
CA SER A 323 -3.68 20.91 -2.59
C SER A 323 -4.10 22.36 -2.80
N CYS A 324 -3.31 23.32 -2.31
CA CYS A 324 -3.52 24.74 -2.59
C CYS A 324 -3.62 25.01 -4.11
N ALA A 325 -2.83 24.29 -4.92
CA ALA A 325 -2.83 24.44 -6.37
C ALA A 325 -4.15 23.95 -7.00
N THR A 326 -4.58 22.73 -6.67
CA THR A 326 -5.82 22.14 -7.24
C THR A 326 -7.06 22.91 -6.80
N ILE A 327 -7.12 23.34 -5.52
CA ILE A 327 -8.20 24.15 -5.00
C ILE A 327 -8.20 25.53 -5.69
N ALA A 328 -7.04 26.19 -5.81
CA ALA A 328 -6.95 27.50 -6.45
C ALA A 328 -7.48 27.49 -7.89
N THR A 329 -7.11 26.47 -8.68
CA THR A 329 -7.63 26.28 -10.03
C THR A 329 -9.16 26.10 -10.02
N SER A 330 -9.69 25.25 -9.13
CA SER A 330 -11.14 24.99 -9.05
C SER A 330 -11.95 26.22 -8.62
N GLN A 331 -11.39 27.02 -7.71
CA GLN A 331 -12.04 28.17 -7.11
C GLN A 331 -11.77 29.47 -7.86
N LYS A 332 -10.99 29.41 -8.94
CA LYS A 332 -10.59 30.55 -9.78
C LYS A 332 -9.86 31.63 -8.96
N THR A 333 -8.91 31.20 -8.13
CA THR A 333 -8.02 32.05 -7.32
C THR A 333 -6.57 31.56 -7.47
N THR A 334 -5.65 31.99 -6.60
CA THR A 334 -4.25 31.54 -6.56
C THR A 334 -3.96 30.80 -5.26
N ALA A 335 -2.98 29.87 -5.29
CA ALA A 335 -2.50 29.19 -4.09
C ALA A 335 -2.06 30.19 -3.01
N ALA A 336 -1.34 31.24 -3.41
CA ALA A 336 -0.92 32.32 -2.52
C ALA A 336 -2.09 33.06 -1.84
N ASN A 337 -3.22 33.25 -2.54
CA ASN A 337 -4.41 33.82 -1.93
C ASN A 337 -5.04 32.87 -0.91
N ILE A 338 -5.10 31.57 -1.22
CA ILE A 338 -5.59 30.56 -0.28
C ILE A 338 -4.72 30.53 0.98
N GLU A 339 -3.39 30.51 0.84
CA GLU A 339 -2.46 30.55 1.97
C GLU A 339 -2.60 31.84 2.79
N LYS A 340 -2.82 32.97 2.12
CA LYS A 340 -3.04 34.26 2.77
C LYS A 340 -4.34 34.33 3.56
N TRP A 341 -5.41 33.71 3.07
CA TRP A 341 -6.71 33.69 3.74
C TRP A 341 -6.82 32.59 4.80
N ASN A 342 -5.91 31.63 4.78
CA ASN A 342 -5.87 30.53 5.72
C ASN A 342 -4.44 30.30 6.24
N PRO A 343 -3.85 31.23 7.02
CA PRO A 343 -2.51 31.07 7.59
C PRO A 343 -2.23 29.70 8.27
N GLY A 344 -3.27 29.03 8.77
CA GLY A 344 -3.18 27.69 9.38
C GLY A 344 -2.89 26.54 8.40
N VAL A 345 -3.06 26.71 7.08
CA VAL A 345 -2.83 25.65 6.05
C VAL A 345 -1.36 25.47 5.67
N GLY A 346 -0.49 26.39 6.12
CA GLY A 346 0.94 26.37 5.81
C GLY A 346 1.26 26.64 4.33
N SER A 347 2.54 26.84 4.04
CA SER A 347 3.02 26.97 2.65
C SER A 347 2.77 25.65 1.91
N THR A 348 2.17 25.70 0.72
CA THR A 348 1.74 24.55 -0.10
C THR A 348 0.57 23.72 0.43
N CYS A 349 -0.21 24.21 1.40
CA CYS A 349 -1.33 23.46 1.99
C CYS A 349 -0.89 22.14 2.66
N THR A 350 0.29 22.13 3.30
CA THR A 350 0.81 20.92 4.00
C THR A 350 0.01 20.55 5.24
N THR A 351 -0.77 21.48 5.77
CA THR A 351 -1.62 21.27 6.95
C THR A 351 -3.11 21.38 6.61
N LEU A 352 -3.48 21.14 5.34
CA LEU A 352 -4.88 21.07 4.93
C LEU A 352 -5.59 19.90 5.65
N TRP A 353 -6.67 20.18 6.35
CA TRP A 353 -7.46 19.20 7.08
C TRP A 353 -8.63 18.74 6.22
N LEU A 354 -8.59 17.47 5.81
CA LEU A 354 -9.68 16.86 5.07
C LEU A 354 -10.99 16.93 5.85
N GLY A 355 -12.03 17.46 5.21
CA GLY A 355 -13.35 17.63 5.83
C GLY A 355 -13.56 18.95 6.58
N ASP A 356 -12.58 19.85 6.60
CA ASP A 356 -12.73 21.20 7.14
C ASP A 356 -12.97 22.24 6.03
N TYR A 357 -13.70 23.30 6.37
CA TYR A 357 -13.87 24.45 5.51
C TYR A 357 -12.69 25.41 5.60
N ILE A 358 -12.19 25.84 4.45
CA ILE A 358 -11.20 26.91 4.31
C ILE A 358 -11.78 28.07 3.50
N CYS A 359 -11.17 29.25 3.62
CA CYS A 359 -11.52 30.42 2.86
C CYS A 359 -10.91 30.40 1.46
N VAL A 360 -11.75 30.57 0.45
CA VAL A 360 -11.34 30.62 -0.97
C VAL A 360 -11.78 31.90 -1.66
N GLY A 361 -12.26 32.89 -0.89
CA GLY A 361 -12.53 34.23 -1.38
C GLY A 361 -12.96 35.17 -0.25
N VAL A 362 -12.41 36.38 -0.24
CA VAL A 362 -12.75 37.50 0.66
C VAL A 362 -13.42 38.65 -0.09
#